data_AF-A0A9N8EH88-F1
#
_entry.id   AF-A0A9N8EH88-F1
#
_cell.length_a   1.000
_cell.length_b   1.000
_cell.length_c   1.000
_cell.angle_alpha   90.00
_cell.angle_beta   90.00
_cell.angle_gamma   90.00
#
_symmetry.space_group_name_H-M   'P 1'
#
loop_
_entity.id
_entity.type
_entity.pdbx_description
1 polymer ?
#
loop_
_entity_poly.entity_id
_entity_poly.type
_entity_poly.pdbx_seq_one_letter_code
_entity_poly.pdbx_strand_id
1 'polypeptide(L)'
;MAEHDLGLLDDDTYKVKILSQKILGIAEVYLYKIPREKDPGQQYFADEWVLKRPLKECSLRVERRGDALLLLFTYVQEGKQGSTLFALCCIDLINGNQDMNHHVLTVGDSSRYFVVRVSDEQGEREALLGLGFRERDEAADFRAAISHYVNAVIKEKMARSAAAGEEELVEQ
;
A
#
# COMPACT_ATOMS: atom_id res chain seq x y z
N MET A 1 -29.50 -4.04 -10.65
CA MET A 1 -28.43 -3.16 -10.13
C MET A 1 -27.47 -4.08 -9.40
N ALA A 2 -26.33 -4.40 -10.00
CA ALA A 2 -25.40 -5.37 -9.46
C ALA A 2 -24.77 -4.78 -8.20
N GLU A 3 -25.06 -5.38 -7.04
CA GLU A 3 -24.28 -5.19 -5.84
C GLU A 3 -22.84 -5.60 -6.17
N HIS A 4 -21.94 -4.62 -6.24
CA HIS A 4 -20.52 -4.87 -6.35
C HIS A 4 -20.09 -5.55 -5.05
N ASP A 5 -19.97 -6.87 -5.10
CA ASP A 5 -19.28 -7.66 -4.09
C ASP A 5 -17.85 -7.12 -3.98
N LEU A 6 -17.64 -6.28 -2.95
CA LEU A 6 -16.37 -5.67 -2.62
C LEU A 6 -15.40 -6.71 -2.03
N GLY A 7 -15.74 -8.00 -1.97
CA GLY A 7 -14.84 -9.05 -1.52
C GLY A 7 -14.16 -8.72 -0.19
N LEU A 8 -14.97 -8.24 0.74
CA LEU A 8 -14.64 -8.18 2.17
C LEU A 8 -14.66 -9.62 2.70
N LEU A 9 -13.78 -10.48 2.21
CA LEU A 9 -13.60 -11.79 2.81
C LEU A 9 -12.74 -11.62 4.05
N ASP A 10 -13.27 -12.20 5.13
CA ASP A 10 -12.80 -12.17 6.49
C ASP A 10 -11.35 -12.69 6.58
N ASP A 11 -10.39 -11.76 6.49
CA ASP A 11 -9.01 -12.05 6.87
C ASP A 11 -8.90 -11.93 8.40
N ASP A 12 -9.06 -13.08 9.05
CA ASP A 12 -8.99 -13.24 10.50
C ASP A 12 -7.64 -12.86 11.12
N THR A 13 -6.64 -12.59 10.29
CA THR A 13 -5.28 -12.17 10.70
C THR A 13 -5.26 -10.79 11.37
N TYR A 14 -6.32 -9.98 11.20
CA TYR A 14 -6.42 -8.63 11.79
C TYR A 14 -7.61 -8.45 12.75
N LYS A 15 -7.99 -9.50 13.50
CA LYS A 15 -9.08 -9.52 14.49
C LYS A 15 -8.85 -8.68 15.77
N VAL A 16 -8.26 -7.49 15.67
CA VAL A 16 -8.52 -6.43 16.65
C VAL A 16 -9.59 -5.56 16.00
N LYS A 17 -10.71 -5.29 16.69
CA LYS A 17 -11.73 -4.31 16.25
C LYS A 17 -11.12 -2.90 16.23
N ILE A 18 -10.23 -2.67 15.28
CA ILE A 18 -9.65 -1.38 14.97
C ILE A 18 -10.50 -0.85 13.83
N LEU A 19 -10.94 0.38 13.94
CA LEU A 19 -11.66 1.07 12.87
C LEU A 19 -10.81 0.99 11.59
N SER A 20 -11.32 0.31 10.55
CA SER A 20 -10.73 0.34 9.22
C SER A 20 -11.34 1.50 8.43
N GLN A 21 -10.50 2.39 7.93
CA GLN A 21 -10.91 3.49 7.09
C GLN A 21 -10.44 3.22 5.66
N LYS A 22 -11.39 3.05 4.73
CA LYS A 22 -11.07 3.00 3.30
C LYS A 22 -10.69 4.41 2.83
N ILE A 23 -9.48 4.56 2.31
CA ILE A 23 -8.96 5.83 1.79
C ILE A 23 -9.18 5.90 0.28
N LEU A 24 -8.84 4.83 -0.44
CA LEU A 24 -8.91 4.78 -1.90
C LEU A 24 -9.28 3.37 -2.37
N GLY A 25 -10.02 3.28 -3.46
CA GLY A 25 -10.27 2.02 -4.17
C GLY A 25 -10.20 2.24 -5.66
N ILE A 26 -9.35 1.47 -6.34
CA ILE A 26 -9.15 1.52 -7.79
C ILE A 26 -9.45 0.14 -8.34
N ALA A 27 -10.34 0.10 -9.34
CA ALA A 27 -10.89 -1.16 -9.85
C ALA A 27 -9.85 -1.96 -10.65
N GLU A 28 -9.00 -1.29 -11.44
CA GLU A 28 -8.07 -1.93 -12.36
C GLU A 28 -6.65 -1.40 -12.13
N VAL A 29 -5.78 -2.27 -11.61
CA VAL A 29 -4.33 -2.04 -11.51
C VAL A 29 -3.58 -3.27 -12.01
N TYR A 30 -2.34 -3.05 -12.45
CA TYR A 30 -1.48 -4.06 -13.02
C TYR A 30 -0.25 -4.28 -12.15
N LEU A 31 -0.02 -5.51 -11.73
CA LEU A 31 1.21 -5.90 -11.05
C LEU A 31 2.22 -6.46 -12.04
N TYR A 32 3.48 -6.11 -11.90
CA TYR A 32 4.58 -6.49 -12.78
C TYR A 32 5.70 -7.12 -11.96
N LYS A 33 6.38 -8.10 -12.56
CA LYS A 33 7.60 -8.66 -11.97
C LYS A 33 8.76 -7.70 -12.20
N ILE A 34 9.46 -7.35 -11.14
CA ILE A 34 10.70 -6.57 -11.23
C ILE A 34 11.87 -7.55 -11.50
N PRO A 35 12.70 -7.32 -12.54
CA PRO A 35 13.76 -8.26 -12.91
C PRO A 35 14.84 -8.45 -11.84
N ARG A 36 15.25 -7.35 -11.18
CA ARG A 36 16.28 -7.32 -10.13
C ARG A 36 15.96 -6.21 -9.15
N GLU A 37 16.17 -6.46 -7.86
CA GLU A 37 16.21 -5.39 -6.87
C GLU A 37 17.44 -4.51 -7.16
N LYS A 38 17.24 -3.20 -7.11
CA LYS A 38 18.29 -2.21 -7.32
C LYS A 38 18.98 -1.89 -5.99
N ASP A 39 20.25 -1.52 -6.06
CA ASP A 39 20.98 -1.05 -4.87
C ASP A 39 20.36 0.25 -4.32
N PRO A 40 20.51 0.53 -3.01
CA PRO A 40 20.04 1.78 -2.42
C PRO A 40 20.51 3.02 -3.19
N GLY A 41 19.58 3.92 -3.51
CA GLY A 41 19.86 5.15 -4.26
C GLY A 41 19.76 5.04 -5.78
N GLN A 42 19.61 3.84 -6.33
CA GLN A 42 19.28 3.67 -7.75
C GLN A 42 17.77 3.74 -7.99
N GLN A 43 17.39 4.36 -9.11
CA GLN A 43 16.00 4.53 -9.49
C GLN A 43 15.51 3.34 -10.33
N TYR A 44 14.23 2.99 -10.15
CA TYR A 44 13.54 2.01 -11.00
C TYR A 44 12.95 2.69 -12.23
N PHE A 45 12.94 1.98 -13.35
CA PHE A 45 12.33 2.42 -14.61
C PHE A 45 11.33 1.37 -15.10
N ALA A 46 10.16 1.82 -15.58
CA ALA A 46 9.10 0.95 -16.05
C ALA A 46 9.45 0.31 -17.40
N ASP A 47 10.27 0.96 -18.20
CA ASP A 47 10.82 0.42 -19.46
C ASP A 47 11.65 -0.87 -19.24
N GLU A 48 12.21 -1.08 -18.04
CA GLU A 48 12.92 -2.31 -17.70
C GLU A 48 11.97 -3.52 -17.48
N TRP A 49 10.65 -3.28 -17.42
CA TRP A 49 9.65 -4.30 -17.13
C TRP A 49 8.93 -4.76 -18.39
N VAL A 50 8.33 -5.95 -18.35
CA VAL A 50 7.53 -6.48 -19.46
C VAL A 50 6.10 -5.92 -19.39
N LEU A 51 5.92 -4.63 -19.71
CA LEU A 51 4.64 -3.91 -19.56
C LEU A 51 3.46 -4.51 -20.34
N LYS A 52 3.75 -5.21 -21.46
CA LYS A 52 2.73 -5.89 -22.28
C LYS A 52 2.15 -7.14 -21.63
N ARG A 53 2.81 -7.68 -20.60
CA ARG A 53 2.41 -8.92 -19.93
C ARG A 53 2.48 -8.72 -18.42
N PRO A 54 1.45 -8.11 -17.81
CA PRO A 54 1.38 -7.99 -16.36
C PRO A 54 1.41 -9.38 -15.70
N LEU A 55 2.01 -9.44 -14.51
CA LEU A 55 1.99 -10.63 -13.65
C LEU A 55 0.56 -10.96 -13.24
N LYS A 56 -0.20 -9.94 -12.84
CA LYS A 56 -1.59 -10.07 -12.41
C LYS A 56 -2.34 -8.75 -12.60
N GLU A 57 -3.60 -8.88 -13.01
CA GLU A 57 -4.58 -7.79 -13.00
C GLU A 57 -5.36 -7.87 -11.68
N CYS A 58 -5.38 -6.78 -10.93
CA CYS A 58 -5.96 -6.71 -9.59
C CYS A 58 -6.80 -5.44 -9.44
N SER A 59 -7.64 -5.42 -8.41
CA SER A 59 -8.18 -4.20 -7.82
C SER A 59 -7.32 -3.80 -6.62
N LEU A 60 -7.00 -2.51 -6.53
CA LEU A 60 -6.25 -1.94 -5.41
C LEU A 60 -7.23 -1.34 -4.41
N ARG A 61 -7.00 -1.64 -3.14
CA ARG A 61 -7.63 -0.93 -2.04
C ARG A 61 -6.59 -0.42 -1.06
N VAL A 62 -6.72 0.86 -0.71
CA VAL A 62 -5.91 1.52 0.31
C VAL A 62 -6.78 1.69 1.55
N GLU A 63 -6.41 1.02 2.63
CA GLU A 63 -7.11 1.08 3.92
C GLU A 63 -6.15 1.51 5.01
N ARG A 64 -6.58 2.41 5.91
CA ARG A 64 -5.88 2.66 7.16
C ARG A 64 -6.53 1.83 8.27
N ARG A 65 -5.73 1.06 9.00
CA ARG A 65 -6.17 0.28 10.17
C ARG A 65 -5.31 0.71 11.35
N GLY A 66 -5.88 1.58 12.19
CA GLY A 66 -5.16 2.20 13.30
C GLY A 66 -3.96 3.01 12.81
N ASP A 67 -2.77 2.61 13.22
CA ASP A 67 -1.51 3.29 12.91
C ASP A 67 -0.85 2.80 11.61
N ALA A 68 -1.39 1.75 10.97
CA ALA A 68 -0.86 1.18 9.73
C ALA A 68 -1.72 1.51 8.51
N LEU A 69 -1.06 1.68 7.35
CA LEU A 69 -1.67 1.77 6.04
C LEU A 69 -1.46 0.46 5.28
N LEU A 70 -2.54 -0.10 4.75
CA LEU A 70 -2.57 -1.35 4.00
C LEU A 70 -2.89 -1.08 2.54
N LEU A 71 -2.03 -1.60 1.64
CA LEU A 71 -2.31 -1.67 0.21
C LEU A 71 -2.68 -3.12 -0.12
N LEU A 72 -3.97 -3.35 -0.34
CA LEU A 72 -4.54 -4.66 -0.62
C LEU A 72 -4.73 -4.81 -2.12
N PHE A 73 -4.07 -5.80 -2.71
CA PHE A 73 -4.26 -6.18 -4.11
C PHE A 73 -5.15 -7.41 -4.16
N THR A 74 -6.35 -7.25 -4.69
CA THR A 74 -7.35 -8.33 -4.75
C THR A 74 -7.72 -8.65 -6.18
N TYR A 75 -8.17 -9.86 -6.46
CA TYR A 75 -8.66 -10.24 -7.78
C TYR A 75 -9.87 -11.15 -7.63
N VAL A 76 -10.72 -11.20 -8.66
CA VAL A 76 -11.83 -12.15 -8.70
C VAL A 76 -11.34 -13.40 -9.42
N GLN A 77 -11.43 -14.55 -8.76
CA GLN A 77 -11.08 -15.83 -9.37
C GLN A 77 -12.24 -16.29 -10.27
N GLU A 78 -11.93 -16.73 -11.50
CA GLU A 78 -12.95 -17.25 -12.41
C GLU A 78 -13.78 -18.37 -11.76
N GLY A 79 -15.10 -18.24 -11.84
CA GLY A 79 -16.04 -19.23 -11.30
C GLY A 79 -16.25 -19.18 -9.78
N LYS A 80 -15.65 -18.22 -9.05
CA LYS A 80 -15.93 -17.98 -7.63
C LYS A 80 -16.57 -16.62 -7.42
N GLN A 81 -17.50 -16.55 -6.46
CA GLN A 81 -17.97 -15.28 -5.91
C GLN A 81 -16.99 -14.82 -4.82
N GLY A 82 -16.73 -13.52 -4.73
CA GLY A 82 -15.75 -12.94 -3.81
C GLY A 82 -14.42 -12.55 -4.45
N SER A 83 -13.73 -11.59 -3.81
CA SER A 83 -12.37 -11.20 -4.17
C SER A 83 -11.35 -11.93 -3.30
N THR A 84 -10.32 -12.47 -3.92
CA THR A 84 -9.19 -13.14 -3.26
C THR A 84 -8.02 -12.18 -3.12
N LEU A 85 -7.35 -12.15 -1.96
CA LEU A 85 -6.12 -11.41 -1.77
C LEU A 85 -5.00 -12.03 -2.62
N PHE A 86 -4.31 -11.20 -3.40
CA PHE A 86 -3.14 -11.59 -4.17
C PHE A 86 -1.84 -11.18 -3.48
N ALA A 87 -1.81 -9.94 -2.98
CA ALA A 87 -0.65 -9.38 -2.30
C ALA A 87 -1.09 -8.30 -1.32
N LEU A 88 -0.29 -8.11 -0.28
CA LEU A 88 -0.49 -7.09 0.74
C LEU A 88 0.81 -6.31 0.94
N CYS A 89 0.72 -4.98 0.98
CA CYS A 89 1.78 -4.13 1.51
C CYS A 89 1.28 -3.51 2.83
N CYS A 90 1.99 -3.80 3.92
CA CYS A 90 1.73 -3.18 5.22
C CYS A 90 2.75 -2.07 5.47
N ILE A 91 2.26 -0.88 5.81
CA ILE A 91 3.08 0.32 6.01
C ILE A 91 2.75 0.91 7.38
N ASP A 92 3.60 0.63 8.37
CA ASP A 92 3.53 1.27 9.69
C ASP A 92 4.68 2.27 9.82
N LEU A 93 4.37 3.56 9.68
CA LEU A 93 5.35 4.63 9.84
C LEU A 93 5.42 5.16 11.26
N ILE A 94 4.50 4.76 12.14
CA ILE A 94 4.42 5.26 13.52
C ILE A 94 5.31 4.41 14.42
N ASN A 95 5.14 3.10 14.36
CA ASN A 95 5.87 2.13 15.17
C ASN A 95 6.99 1.43 14.40
N GLY A 96 6.95 1.48 13.06
CA GLY A 96 7.98 0.89 12.21
C GLY A 96 9.25 1.75 12.14
N ASN A 97 10.38 1.07 11.87
CA ASN A 97 11.69 1.69 11.66
C ASN A 97 11.97 2.06 10.19
N GLN A 98 11.02 1.82 9.29
CA GLN A 98 11.19 2.03 7.85
C GLN A 98 10.42 3.26 7.40
N ASP A 99 11.00 4.00 6.45
CA ASP A 99 10.35 5.15 5.83
C ASP A 99 9.42 4.74 4.67
N MET A 100 8.55 5.66 4.23
CA MET A 100 7.64 5.41 3.11
C MET A 100 8.36 4.91 1.84
N ASN A 101 9.57 5.41 1.57
CA ASN A 101 10.38 5.00 0.42
C ASN A 101 10.82 3.53 0.46
N HIS A 102 10.82 2.88 1.63
CA HIS A 102 11.09 1.44 1.71
C HIS A 102 9.93 0.61 1.14
N HIS A 103 8.71 1.10 1.31
CA HIS A 103 7.47 0.40 0.97
C HIS A 103 6.96 0.75 -0.43
N VAL A 104 7.01 2.02 -0.80
CA VAL A 104 6.51 2.54 -2.08
C VAL A 104 7.53 3.49 -2.68
N LEU A 105 7.98 3.19 -3.90
CA LEU A 105 8.91 4.00 -4.66
C LEU A 105 8.28 4.48 -5.96
N THR A 106 8.62 5.69 -6.37
CA THR A 106 8.26 6.20 -7.69
C THR A 106 9.25 5.75 -8.75
N VAL A 107 8.75 5.52 -9.95
CA VAL A 107 9.55 5.17 -11.13
C VAL A 107 9.98 6.45 -11.86
N GLY A 108 11.17 6.45 -12.47
CA GLY A 108 11.77 7.67 -13.06
C GLY A 108 11.28 8.09 -14.44
N ASP A 109 10.82 7.16 -15.27
CA ASP A 109 10.35 7.40 -16.63
C ASP A 109 8.84 7.60 -16.73
N SER A 110 8.10 7.42 -15.63
CA SER A 110 6.63 7.46 -15.67
C SER A 110 6.00 7.84 -14.34
N SER A 111 4.96 8.67 -14.40
CA SER A 111 4.11 8.98 -13.25
C SER A 111 3.04 7.91 -12.97
N ARG A 112 2.81 6.96 -13.89
CA ARG A 112 1.80 5.88 -13.74
C ARG A 112 2.32 4.62 -13.07
N TYR A 113 3.62 4.50 -12.89
CA TYR A 113 4.24 3.29 -12.36
C TYR A 113 4.92 3.58 -11.02
N PHE A 114 4.86 2.59 -10.15
CA PHE A 114 5.43 2.59 -8.81
C PHE A 114 6.08 1.24 -8.56
N VAL A 115 6.98 1.17 -7.60
CA VAL A 115 7.43 -0.10 -7.04
C VAL A 115 6.84 -0.22 -5.64
N VAL A 116 6.25 -1.37 -5.34
CA VAL A 116 5.63 -1.68 -4.06
C VAL A 116 6.28 -2.91 -3.46
N ARG A 117 6.58 -2.84 -2.16
CA ARG A 117 7.08 -3.96 -1.37
C ARG A 117 5.90 -4.70 -0.77
N VAL A 118 5.69 -5.94 -1.18
CA VAL A 118 4.58 -6.76 -0.70
C VAL A 118 5.12 -7.90 0.16
N SER A 119 4.32 -8.32 1.12
CA SER A 119 4.59 -9.47 1.98
C SER A 119 3.80 -10.69 1.51
N ASP A 120 4.36 -11.88 1.74
CA ASP A 120 3.67 -13.16 1.56
C ASP A 120 2.55 -13.35 2.61
N GLU A 121 1.65 -14.33 2.42
CA GLU A 121 0.52 -14.63 3.31
C GLU A 121 0.95 -14.89 4.77
N GLN A 122 2.20 -15.35 4.97
CA GLN A 122 2.79 -15.60 6.30
C GLN A 122 3.59 -14.41 6.84
N GLY A 123 3.77 -13.33 6.07
CA GLY A 123 4.51 -12.13 6.48
C GLY A 123 6.04 -12.27 6.53
N GLU A 124 6.60 -13.48 6.38
CA GLU A 124 8.03 -13.74 6.54
C GLU A 124 8.89 -13.35 5.32
N ARG A 125 8.27 -13.26 4.14
CA ARG A 125 8.98 -12.98 2.88
C ARG A 125 8.44 -11.73 2.25
N GLU A 126 9.36 -10.84 1.89
CA GLU A 126 9.06 -9.65 1.12
C GLU A 126 9.47 -9.83 -0.33
N ALA A 127 8.70 -9.23 -1.24
CA ALA A 127 9.02 -9.16 -2.65
C ALA A 127 8.71 -7.76 -3.18
N LEU A 128 9.53 -7.29 -4.13
CA LEU A 128 9.26 -6.07 -4.87
C LEU A 128 8.45 -6.38 -6.14
N LEU A 129 7.33 -5.67 -6.28
CA LEU A 129 6.48 -5.71 -7.47
C LEU A 129 6.38 -4.32 -8.09
N GLY A 130 6.32 -4.27 -9.42
CA GLY A 130 5.92 -3.06 -10.13
C GLY A 130 4.41 -2.93 -10.05
N LEU A 131 3.92 -1.75 -9.73
CA LEU A 131 2.51 -1.37 -9.75
C LEU A 131 2.29 -0.37 -10.87
N GLY A 132 1.34 -0.66 -11.75
CA GLY A 132 0.91 0.26 -12.81
C GLY A 132 -0.57 0.55 -12.76
N PHE A 133 -0.89 1.80 -13.07
CA PHE A 133 -2.26 2.29 -13.23
C PHE A 133 -2.60 2.43 -14.71
N ARG A 134 -3.87 2.22 -15.03
CA ARG A 134 -4.37 2.43 -16.39
C ARG A 134 -4.29 3.90 -16.74
N GLU A 135 -4.87 4.75 -15.90
CA GLU A 135 -4.90 6.19 -16.10
C GLU A 135 -3.91 6.95 -15.20
N ARG A 136 -3.47 8.12 -15.67
CA ARG A 136 -2.57 9.00 -14.89
C ARG A 136 -3.26 9.58 -13.67
N ASP A 137 -4.56 9.82 -13.76
CA ASP A 137 -5.35 10.43 -12.69
C ASP A 137 -5.47 9.45 -11.51
N GLU A 138 -5.70 8.16 -11.77
CA GLU A 138 -5.70 7.11 -10.74
C GLU A 138 -4.35 6.99 -10.02
N ALA A 139 -3.24 7.12 -10.77
CA ALA A 139 -1.91 7.17 -10.19
C ALA A 139 -1.67 8.43 -9.34
N ALA A 140 -2.29 9.56 -9.70
CA ALA A 140 -2.22 10.80 -8.94
C ALA A 140 -3.04 10.68 -7.64
N ASP A 141 -4.24 10.11 -7.70
CA ASP A 141 -5.07 9.81 -6.53
C ASP A 141 -4.35 8.86 -5.57
N PHE A 142 -3.67 7.84 -6.09
CA PHE A 142 -2.83 6.96 -5.28
C PHE A 142 -1.70 7.72 -4.59
N ARG A 143 -0.94 8.56 -5.29
CA ARG A 143 0.09 9.41 -4.65
C ARG A 143 -0.51 10.30 -3.58
N ALA A 144 -1.65 10.94 -3.86
CA ALA A 144 -2.31 11.82 -2.92
C ALA A 144 -2.74 11.06 -1.64
N ALA A 145 -3.27 9.85 -1.78
CA ALA A 145 -3.61 8.98 -0.66
C ALA A 145 -2.39 8.64 0.21
N ILE A 146 -1.26 8.29 -0.41
CA ILE A 146 0.00 8.03 0.30
C ILE A 146 0.50 9.29 1.01
N SER A 147 0.56 10.43 0.33
CA SER A 147 1.01 11.70 0.91
C SER A 147 0.10 12.15 2.06
N HIS A 148 -1.21 11.94 1.94
CA HIS A 148 -2.16 12.23 3.01
C HIS A 148 -1.85 11.42 4.27
N TYR A 149 -1.59 10.11 4.12
CA TYR A 149 -1.20 9.26 5.24
C TYR A 149 0.12 9.68 5.89
N VAL A 150 1.16 9.97 5.10
CA VAL A 150 2.45 10.44 5.63
C VAL A 150 2.27 11.73 6.44
N ASN A 151 1.51 12.70 5.91
CA ASN A 151 1.23 13.94 6.61
C ASN A 151 0.42 13.74 7.89
N ALA A 152 -0.52 12.79 7.91
CA ALA A 152 -1.28 12.45 9.10
C ALA A 152 -0.35 11.86 10.18
N VAL A 153 0.51 10.91 9.81
CA VAL A 153 1.50 10.31 10.72
C VAL A 153 2.44 11.36 11.31
N ILE A 154 2.95 12.29 10.49
CA ILE A 154 3.84 13.36 10.97
C ILE A 154 3.14 14.21 12.04
N LYS A 155 1.89 14.60 11.80
CA LYS A 155 1.10 15.39 12.78
C LYS A 155 0.86 14.61 14.07
N GLU A 156 0.54 13.32 13.97
CA GLU A 156 0.30 12.46 15.13
C GLU A 156 1.58 12.28 15.96
N LYS A 157 2.75 12.08 15.31
CA LYS A 157 4.05 12.02 16.01
C LYS A 157 4.35 13.33 16.75
N MET A 158 4.17 14.47 16.10
CA MET A 158 4.39 15.78 16.74
C MET A 158 3.48 15.99 17.95
N ALA A 159 2.20 15.64 17.84
CA ALA A 159 1.25 15.77 18.94
C ALA A 159 1.60 14.85 20.13
N ARG A 160 2.02 13.61 19.86
CA ARG A 160 2.47 12.68 20.92
C ARG A 160 3.72 13.19 21.64
N SER A 161 4.69 13.73 20.90
CA SER A 161 5.90 14.30 21.51
C SER A 161 5.61 15.54 22.36
N ALA A 162 4.65 16.38 21.96
CA ALA A 162 4.23 17.53 22.76
C ALA A 162 3.56 17.10 24.08
N ALA A 163 2.67 16.11 24.03
CA ALA A 163 2.00 15.59 25.22
C ALA A 163 2.97 14.90 26.20
N ALA A 164 3.93 14.13 25.69
CA ALA A 164 4.95 13.48 26.54
C ALA A 164 5.84 14.49 27.28
N GLY A 165 6.21 15.60 26.62
CA GLY A 165 6.99 16.67 27.25
C GLY A 165 6.21 17.48 28.30
N GLU A 166 4.88 17.53 28.20
CA GLU A 166 4.02 18.16 29.21
C GLU A 166 3.86 17.28 30.46
N GLU A 167 3.77 15.95 30.31
CA GLU A 167 3.69 15.02 31.46
C GLU A 167 4.99 15.01 32.30
N GLU A 168 6.16 15.03 31.66
CA GLU A 168 7.47 15.11 32.36
C GLU A 168 7.67 16.43 33.14
N LEU A 169 6.97 17.51 32.77
CA LEU A 169 7.01 18.79 33.50
C LEU A 169 6.05 18.83 34.69
N VAL A 170 5.03 17.97 34.73
CA VAL A 170 4.03 17.91 35.80
C VAL A 170 4.46 16.96 36.92
N GLU A 171 5.36 16.01 36.65
CA GLU A 171 5.96 15.11 37.65
C GLU A 171 7.25 15.62 38.32
N GLN A 172 7.71 16.85 38.00
CA GLN A 172 8.82 17.55 38.69
C GLN A 172 8.32 18.65 39.63
#